data_AF-A0A176FRH7-F1
#
_entry.id   AF-A0A176FRH7-F1
#
_cell.length_a   1.000
_cell.length_b   1.000
_cell.length_c   1.000
_cell.angle_alpha   90.00
_cell.angle_beta   90.00
_cell.angle_gamma   90.00
#
_symmetry.space_group_name_H-M   'P 1'
#
loop_
_entity.id
_entity.type
_entity.pdbx_description
1 polymer ?
#
loop_
_entity_poly.entity_id
_entity_poly.type
_entity_poly.pdbx_seq_one_letter_code
_entity_poly.pdbx_strand_id
1 'polypeptide(L)'
;MPHVDELEAMDRQQLLALWQDLFDVPPPKSLSRPFLRRVLAFEVQARSMGGLRKGFTTKLERAAGDDAPKRSDGLQPGGRLLREWNGVTHVVDVTEQGFRWRD
;
A
#
# COMPACT_ATOMS: atom_id res chain seq x y z
N MET A 1 -24.09 8.95 -8.29
CA MET A 1 -22.90 8.15 -7.94
C MET A 1 -23.36 6.70 -7.92
N PRO A 2 -22.70 5.79 -8.68
CA PRO A 2 -23.15 4.39 -8.76
C PRO A 2 -22.98 3.68 -7.43
N HIS A 3 -23.71 2.58 -7.22
CA HIS A 3 -23.45 1.65 -6.12
C HIS A 3 -22.34 0.67 -6.51
N VAL A 4 -21.70 0.04 -5.51
CA VAL A 4 -20.49 -0.78 -5.74
C VAL A 4 -20.77 -2.03 -6.57
N ASP A 5 -21.95 -2.64 -6.41
CA ASP A 5 -22.40 -3.80 -7.18
C ASP A 5 -22.56 -3.50 -8.68
N GLU A 6 -23.02 -2.29 -9.03
CA GLU A 6 -23.15 -1.85 -10.43
C GLU A 6 -21.80 -1.88 -11.18
N LEU A 7 -20.68 -1.64 -10.47
CA LEU A 7 -19.34 -1.62 -11.06
C LEU A 7 -18.88 -2.99 -11.58
N GLU A 8 -19.40 -4.08 -11.00
CA GLU A 8 -19.09 -5.44 -11.45
C GLU A 8 -19.62 -5.71 -12.86
N ALA A 9 -20.82 -5.21 -13.15
CA ALA A 9 -21.48 -5.35 -14.44
C ALA A 9 -20.88 -4.44 -15.51
N MET A 10 -20.23 -3.33 -15.13
CA MET A 10 -19.70 -2.35 -16.08
C MET A 10 -18.65 -2.94 -17.04
N ASP A 11 -18.78 -2.57 -18.31
CA ASP A 11 -17.78 -2.78 -19.34
C ASP A 11 -16.57 -1.85 -19.19
N ARG A 12 -15.53 -2.05 -20.01
CA ARG A 12 -14.34 -1.19 -19.91
C ARG A 12 -14.67 0.27 -20.21
N GLN A 13 -15.48 0.54 -21.22
CA GLN A 13 -15.80 1.90 -21.64
C GLN A 13 -16.58 2.65 -20.56
N GLN A 14 -17.53 1.98 -19.91
CA GLN A 14 -18.27 2.51 -18.77
C GLN A 14 -17.35 2.82 -17.58
N LEU A 15 -16.40 1.92 -17.27
CA LEU A 15 -15.41 2.17 -16.20
C LEU A 15 -14.49 3.35 -16.52
N LEU A 16 -14.09 3.53 -17.79
CA LEU A 16 -13.27 4.66 -18.23
C LEU A 16 -14.04 5.99 -18.14
N ALA A 17 -15.31 6.00 -18.53
CA ALA A 17 -16.17 7.17 -18.41
C ALA A 17 -16.36 7.55 -16.94
N LEU A 18 -16.69 6.59 -16.08
CA LEU A 18 -16.82 6.84 -14.65
C LEU A 18 -15.52 7.33 -14.02
N TRP A 19 -14.37 6.81 -14.45
CA TRP A 19 -13.07 7.32 -13.99
C TRP A 19 -12.91 8.80 -14.34
N GLN A 20 -13.18 9.19 -15.58
CA GLN A 20 -13.10 10.59 -16.00
C GLN A 20 -14.05 11.46 -15.15
N ASP A 21 -15.28 11.00 -14.91
CA ASP A 21 -16.26 11.74 -14.11
C ASP A 21 -15.84 11.90 -12.64
N LEU A 22 -15.20 10.90 -12.05
CA LEU A 22 -14.81 10.92 -10.64
C LEU A 22 -13.49 11.66 -10.39
N PHE A 23 -12.51 11.53 -11.29
CA PHE A 23 -11.15 12.02 -11.07
C PHE A 23 -10.76 13.21 -11.95
N ASP A 24 -11.57 13.57 -12.94
CA ASP A 24 -11.31 14.62 -13.93
C ASP A 24 -9.99 14.47 -14.71
N VAL A 25 -9.45 13.24 -14.74
CA VAL A 25 -8.23 12.88 -15.46
C VAL A 25 -8.38 11.50 -16.08
N PRO A 26 -7.74 11.20 -17.22
CA PRO A 26 -7.81 9.87 -17.81
C PRO A 26 -7.07 8.84 -16.92
N PRO A 27 -7.52 7.57 -16.88
CA PRO A 27 -6.81 6.52 -16.19
C PRO A 27 -5.49 6.18 -16.90
N PRO A 28 -4.49 5.64 -16.17
CA PRO A 28 -3.28 5.08 -16.78
C PRO A 28 -3.61 4.05 -17.87
N LYS A 29 -2.90 4.13 -19.01
CA LYS A 29 -3.22 3.44 -20.27
C LYS A 29 -3.36 1.91 -20.15
N SER A 30 -2.72 1.30 -19.16
CA SER A 30 -2.62 -0.15 -18.99
C SER A 30 -3.38 -0.72 -17.78
N LEU A 31 -4.28 0.06 -17.15
CA LEU A 31 -5.07 -0.49 -16.04
C LEU A 31 -6.00 -1.61 -16.52
N SER A 32 -5.91 -2.76 -15.86
CA SER A 32 -6.82 -3.90 -16.10
C SER A 32 -8.24 -3.56 -15.63
N ARG A 33 -9.27 -4.20 -16.23
CA ARG A 33 -10.67 -4.02 -15.80
C ARG A 33 -10.87 -4.32 -14.30
N PRO A 34 -10.29 -5.40 -13.73
CA PRO A 34 -10.40 -5.64 -12.28
C PRO A 34 -9.79 -4.52 -11.44
N PHE A 35 -8.67 -3.94 -11.86
CA PHE A 35 -8.04 -2.85 -11.12
C PHE A 35 -8.85 -1.56 -11.20
N LEU A 36 -9.35 -1.19 -12.39
CA LEU A 36 -10.28 -0.07 -12.55
C LEU A 36 -11.47 -0.18 -11.59
N ARG A 37 -12.12 -1.35 -11.53
CA ARG A 37 -13.25 -1.58 -10.62
C ARG A 37 -12.88 -1.36 -9.17
N ARG A 38 -11.73 -1.86 -8.71
CA ARG A 38 -11.30 -1.71 -7.31
C ARG A 38 -11.06 -0.25 -6.94
N VAL A 39 -10.43 0.53 -7.83
CA VAL A 39 -10.20 1.96 -7.59
C VAL A 39 -11.52 2.72 -7.55
N LEU A 40 -12.41 2.47 -8.52
CA LEU A 40 -13.71 3.11 -8.58
C LEU A 40 -14.62 2.73 -7.41
N ALA A 41 -14.59 1.46 -6.99
CA ALA A 41 -15.32 0.98 -5.81
C ALA A 41 -14.83 1.69 -4.54
N PHE A 42 -13.51 1.80 -4.37
CA PHE A 42 -12.94 2.54 -3.25
C PHE A 42 -13.39 4.01 -3.25
N GLU A 43 -13.37 4.69 -4.40
CA GLU A 43 -13.77 6.09 -4.49
C GLU A 43 -15.26 6.30 -4.18
N VAL A 44 -16.13 5.45 -4.73
CA VAL A 44 -17.58 5.44 -4.44
C VAL A 44 -17.83 5.22 -2.94
N GLN A 45 -17.14 4.26 -2.34
CA GLN A 45 -17.20 3.96 -0.91
C GLN A 45 -16.69 5.12 -0.06
N ALA A 46 -15.57 5.73 -0.44
CA ALA A 46 -14.98 6.85 0.28
C ALA A 46 -15.94 8.04 0.31
N ARG A 47 -16.54 8.40 -0.83
CA ARG A 47 -17.48 9.53 -0.91
C ARG A 47 -18.76 9.29 -0.11
N SER A 48 -19.24 8.05 -0.03
CA SER A 48 -20.45 7.70 0.73
C SER A 48 -20.21 7.54 2.24
N MET A 49 -19.04 7.05 2.65
CA MET A 49 -18.73 6.70 4.04
C MET A 49 -17.75 7.65 4.74
N GLY A 50 -17.34 8.75 4.09
CA GLY A 50 -16.44 9.76 4.68
C GLY A 50 -14.95 9.46 4.54
N GLY A 51 -14.57 8.55 3.64
CA GLY A 51 -13.19 8.33 3.21
C GLY A 51 -12.28 7.68 4.26
N LEU A 52 -11.00 8.04 4.20
CA LEU A 52 -9.99 7.54 5.14
C LEU A 52 -10.20 8.16 6.53
N ARG A 53 -10.08 7.33 7.58
CA ARG A 53 -10.18 7.81 8.97
C ARG A 53 -9.12 8.89 9.23
N LYS A 54 -9.47 9.95 9.95
CA LYS A 54 -8.56 11.06 10.28
C LYS A 54 -7.21 10.59 10.84
N GLY A 55 -7.23 9.65 11.80
CA GLY A 55 -5.99 9.12 12.38
C GLY A 55 -5.12 8.33 11.38
N PHE A 56 -5.70 7.75 10.34
CA PHE A 56 -4.96 7.12 9.24
C PHE A 56 -4.35 8.19 8.32
N THR A 57 -5.13 9.21 7.93
CA THR A 57 -4.64 10.34 7.12
C THR A 57 -3.47 11.05 7.80
N THR A 58 -3.59 11.38 9.09
CA THR A 58 -2.50 12.00 9.86
C THR A 58 -1.24 11.14 9.91
N LYS A 59 -1.36 9.81 10.00
CA LYS A 59 -0.20 8.91 9.93
C LYS A 59 0.43 8.90 8.55
N LEU A 60 -0.39 8.93 7.50
CA LEU A 60 0.08 8.96 6.11
C LEU A 60 0.83 10.26 5.81
N GLU A 61 0.30 11.40 6.23
CA GLU A 61 0.93 12.72 6.11
C GLU A 61 2.29 12.75 6.83
N ARG A 62 2.34 12.26 8.08
CA ARG A 62 3.61 12.15 8.82
C ARG A 62 4.62 11.26 8.11
N ALA A 63 4.19 10.14 7.54
CA ALA A 63 5.07 9.22 6.83
C ALA A 63 5.56 9.76 5.48
N ALA A 64 4.87 10.74 4.90
CA ALA A 64 5.22 11.37 3.63
C ALA A 64 5.99 12.69 3.79
N GLY A 65 5.90 13.34 4.95
CA GLY A 65 6.58 14.61 5.24
C GLY A 65 8.05 14.44 5.64
N ASP A 66 8.72 15.56 5.88
CA ASP A 66 10.14 15.59 6.28
C ASP A 66 10.38 14.94 7.66
N ASP A 67 9.35 14.91 8.50
CA ASP A 67 9.30 14.19 9.78
C ASP A 67 8.98 12.69 9.63
N ALA A 68 8.96 12.17 8.38
CA ALA A 68 8.85 10.75 8.15
C ALA A 68 9.89 10.04 9.01
N PRO A 69 9.50 9.02 9.80
CA PRO A 69 10.47 8.31 10.61
C PRO A 69 11.58 7.87 9.68
N LYS A 70 12.78 8.43 9.91
CA LYS A 70 13.96 8.04 9.15
C LYS A 70 13.97 6.53 9.18
N ARG A 71 13.99 5.91 8.00
CA ARG A 71 14.26 4.47 7.93
C ARG A 71 15.48 4.28 8.81
N SER A 72 15.37 3.44 9.84
CA SER A 72 16.50 3.15 10.71
C SER A 72 17.68 2.91 9.80
N ASP A 73 18.82 3.53 10.09
CA ASP A 73 20.06 3.21 9.39
C ASP A 73 20.12 1.69 9.28
N GLY A 74 20.42 1.19 8.08
CA GLY A 74 20.43 -0.24 7.81
C GLY A 74 21.22 -0.98 8.89
N LEU A 75 20.94 -2.27 9.07
CA LEU A 75 21.62 -3.07 10.09
C LEU A 75 23.14 -2.88 9.99
N GLN A 76 23.74 -2.40 11.07
CA GLN A 76 25.17 -2.09 11.11
C GLN A 76 25.99 -3.37 11.34
N PRO A 77 27.15 -3.52 10.68
CA PRO A 77 28.09 -4.59 10.99
C PRO A 77 28.39 -4.66 12.50
N GLY A 78 28.45 -5.88 13.05
CA GLY A 78 28.58 -6.14 14.48
C GLY A 78 27.24 -6.24 15.23
N GLY A 79 26.12 -5.87 14.60
CA GLY A 79 24.78 -6.15 15.12
C GLY A 79 24.43 -7.64 15.04
N ARG A 80 23.49 -8.07 15.90
CA ARG A 80 22.98 -9.44 15.93
C ARG A 80 21.45 -9.45 15.95
N LEU A 81 20.85 -10.17 15.02
CA LEU A 81 19.41 -10.44 15.00
C LEU A 81 19.14 -11.75 15.72
N LEU A 82 18.19 -11.73 16.64
CA LEU A 82 17.73 -12.91 17.36
C LEU A 82 16.24 -13.13 17.07
N ARG A 83 15.90 -14.33 16.61
CA ARG A 83 14.51 -14.72 16.39
C ARG A 83 14.27 -16.15 16.82
N GLU A 84 13.29 -16.36 17.69
CA GLU A 84 12.77 -17.70 17.94
C GLU A 84 11.82 -18.12 16.81
N TRP A 85 12.05 -19.30 16.25
CA TRP A 85 11.18 -19.94 15.28
C TRP A 85 11.18 -21.46 15.48
N ASN A 86 9.99 -22.06 15.57
CA ASN A 86 9.81 -23.49 15.85
C ASN A 86 10.65 -23.98 17.04
N GLY A 87 10.71 -23.21 18.13
CA GLY A 87 11.48 -23.56 19.34
C GLY A 87 12.99 -23.45 19.20
N VAL A 88 13.51 -22.93 18.08
CA VAL A 88 14.95 -22.70 17.88
C VAL A 88 15.21 -21.19 17.84
N THR A 89 16.19 -20.73 18.61
CA THR A 89 16.70 -19.36 18.50
C THR A 89 17.66 -19.26 17.32
N HIS A 90 17.22 -18.59 16.25
CA HIS A 90 18.06 -18.22 15.13
C HIS A 90 18.83 -16.96 15.48
N VAL A 91 20.16 -17.03 15.36
CA VAL A 91 21.08 -15.92 15.54
C VAL A 91 21.69 -15.59 14.18
N VAL A 92 21.54 -14.34 13.73
CA VAL A 92 22.14 -13.85 12.48
C VAL A 92 23.06 -12.69 12.80
N ASP A 93 24.33 -12.82 12.47
CA ASP A 93 25.31 -11.75 12.62
C ASP A 93 25.32 -10.87 11.37
N VAL A 94 25.28 -9.56 11.59
CA VAL A 94 25.43 -8.56 10.54
C VAL A 94 26.91 -8.32 10.33
N THR A 95 27.39 -8.50 9.10
CA THR A 95 28.80 -8.32 8.74
C THR A 95 28.94 -7.19 7.74
N GLU A 96 30.17 -6.75 7.48
CA GLU A 96 30.45 -5.75 6.44
C GLU A 96 30.00 -6.20 5.03
N GLN A 97 29.90 -7.52 4.82
CA GLN A 97 29.60 -8.12 3.51
C GLN A 97 28.17 -8.66 3.42
N GLY A 98 27.34 -8.51 4.47
CA GLY A 98 25.96 -8.98 4.50
C GLY A 98 25.59 -9.66 5.81
N PHE A 99 25.10 -10.90 5.74
CA PHE A 99 24.56 -11.62 6.89
C PHE A 99 25.19 -13.01 7.01
N ARG A 100 25.55 -13.41 8.23
CA ARG A 100 26.01 -14.76 8.55
C ARG A 100 24.97 -15.46 9.42
N TRP A 101 24.53 -16.64 9.02
CA TRP A 101 23.56 -17.46 9.74
C TRP A 101 23.96 -18.92 9.67
N ARG A 102 24.32 -19.51 10.82
CA ARG A 102 24.85 -20.87 10.99
C ARG A 102 26.11 -21.11 10.12
N ASP A 103 27.23 -21.37 10.77
CA ASP A 103 28.48 -21.73 10.06
C ASP A 103 28.32 -23.01 9.22
#